data_AF-A0A950ECM8-F1
#
_entry.id   AF-A0A950ECM8-F1
#
_cell.length_a   1.000
_cell.length_b   1.000
_cell.length_c   1.000
_cell.angle_alpha   90.00
_cell.angle_beta   90.00
_cell.angle_gamma   90.00
#
_symmetry.space_group_name_H-M   'P 1'
#
loop_
_entity.id
_entity.type
_entity.pdbx_description
1 polymer ?
#
loop_
_entity_poly.entity_id
_entity_poly.type
_entity_poly.pdbx_seq_one_letter_code
_entity_poly.pdbx_strand_id
1 'polypeptide(L)'
;MENRLLSQGAEPQGGGVSFRTWATAKKKVAVTIFDQEGRILREIPMHSQKTGYYQAFDPAAGPGTLYKYRLDGQIVPDIASRFQPYGVHGPSQVVDAHSFCWTDSGWNRPQLSELLIYELHVGTFTPEGTFAAIASRFDHLKSVGINAIELMPVAD
;
A
#
# COMPACT_ATOMS: atom_id res chain seq x y z
N MET A 1 -18.90 -11.99 4.25
CA MET A 1 -17.65 -11.23 4.10
C MET A 1 -16.52 -12.19 4.39
N GLU A 2 -15.99 -12.86 3.36
CA GLU A 2 -14.83 -13.73 3.52
C GLU A 2 -13.62 -12.88 3.88
N ASN A 3 -12.94 -13.26 4.97
CA ASN A 3 -11.66 -12.68 5.39
C ASN A 3 -10.67 -12.80 4.23
N ARG A 4 -10.50 -11.73 3.46
CA ARG A 4 -9.46 -11.65 2.46
C ARG A 4 -8.14 -11.43 3.20
N LEU A 5 -7.53 -12.53 3.66
CA LEU A 5 -6.15 -12.51 4.13
C LEU A 5 -5.28 -12.09 2.96
N LEU A 6 -4.78 -10.84 2.95
CA LEU A 6 -3.69 -10.51 2.05
C LEU A 6 -2.52 -11.42 2.42
N SER A 7 -1.99 -12.15 1.45
CA SER A 7 -0.98 -13.17 1.72
C SER A 7 0.37 -12.60 2.17
N GLN A 8 0.56 -11.28 2.08
CA GLN A 8 1.80 -10.58 2.39
C GLN A 8 1.54 -9.11 2.73
N GLY A 9 2.45 -8.54 3.52
CA GLY A 9 2.48 -7.14 3.94
C GLY A 9 1.95 -6.94 5.36
N ALA A 10 1.52 -5.72 5.64
CA ALA A 10 0.93 -5.33 6.92
C ALA A 10 -0.56 -5.04 6.77
N GLU A 11 -1.38 -5.68 7.61
CA GLU A 11 -2.84 -5.57 7.56
C GLU A 11 -3.41 -5.29 8.96
N PRO A 12 -4.16 -4.19 9.17
CA PRO A 12 -4.91 -3.97 10.40
C PRO A 12 -5.96 -5.07 10.61
N GLN A 13 -5.89 -5.78 11.73
CA GLN A 13 -6.85 -6.82 12.09
C GLN A 13 -6.92 -7.00 13.62
N GLY A 14 -8.09 -7.34 14.15
CA GLY A 14 -8.24 -7.76 15.55
C GLY A 14 -7.69 -6.78 16.60
N GLY A 15 -7.75 -5.47 16.33
CA GLY A 15 -7.23 -4.42 17.23
C GLY A 15 -5.71 -4.21 17.19
N GLY A 16 -5.02 -4.79 16.21
CA GLY A 16 -3.59 -4.56 15.95
C GLY A 16 -3.26 -4.70 14.48
N VAL A 17 -2.02 -5.05 14.16
CA VAL A 17 -1.57 -5.29 12.77
C VAL A 17 -0.92 -6.66 12.66
N SER A 18 -1.34 -7.43 11.66
CA SER A 18 -0.66 -8.64 11.22
C SER A 18 0.36 -8.29 10.15
N PHE A 19 1.60 -8.72 10.37
CA PHE A 19 2.70 -8.59 9.43
C PHE A 19 3.03 -9.95 8.84
N ARG A 20 3.20 -10.02 7.52
CA ARG A 20 3.53 -11.25 6.83
C ARG A 20 4.51 -11.01 5.69
N THR A 21 5.56 -11.82 5.62
CA THR A 21 6.54 -11.75 4.52
C THR A 21 7.00 -13.13 4.08
N TRP A 22 7.31 -13.28 2.80
CA TRP A 22 7.87 -14.51 2.25
C TRP A 22 9.40 -14.43 2.23
N ALA A 23 10.07 -15.38 2.87
CA ALA A 23 11.51 -15.33 3.11
C ALA A 23 12.14 -16.72 3.26
N THR A 24 11.95 -17.60 2.27
CA THR A 24 12.37 -19.03 2.30
C THR A 24 13.84 -19.27 2.63
N ALA A 25 14.73 -18.39 2.17
CA ALA A 25 16.17 -18.51 2.39
C ALA A 25 16.65 -17.94 3.75
N LYS A 26 15.76 -17.35 4.55
CA LYS A 26 16.11 -16.64 5.79
C LYS A 26 15.86 -17.50 7.02
N LYS A 27 16.67 -17.31 8.06
CA LYS A 27 16.59 -18.07 9.31
C LYS A 27 16.01 -17.25 10.46
N LYS A 28 16.30 -15.95 10.49
CA LYS A 28 15.80 -15.00 11.48
C LYS A 28 15.06 -13.89 10.76
N VAL A 29 13.78 -13.76 11.09
CA VAL A 29 12.91 -12.74 10.52
C VAL A 29 12.24 -12.01 11.67
N ALA A 30 12.26 -10.68 11.60
CA ALA A 30 11.53 -9.82 12.53
C ALA A 30 10.89 -8.66 11.76
N VAL A 31 9.86 -8.06 12.34
CA VAL A 31 9.37 -6.74 11.93
C VAL A 31 9.92 -5.70 12.92
N THR A 32 10.53 -4.65 12.40
CA THR A 32 11.08 -3.53 13.17
C THR A 32 10.13 -2.34 13.02
N ILE A 33 9.66 -1.79 14.13
CA ILE A 33 8.76 -0.63 14.17
C ILE A 33 9.58 0.62 14.48
N PHE A 34 9.28 1.70 13.76
CA PHE A 34 9.96 2.98 13.86
C PHE A 34 8.99 4.08 14.31
N ASP A 35 9.53 5.13 14.95
CA ASP A 35 8.84 6.40 15.06
C ASP A 35 9.06 7.28 13.82
N GLN A 36 8.48 8.48 13.84
CA GLN A 36 8.56 9.45 12.74
C GLN A 36 9.96 10.03 12.57
N GLU A 37 10.80 10.00 13.60
CA GLU A 37 12.21 10.42 13.54
C GLU A 37 13.15 9.29 13.07
N GLY A 38 12.62 8.11 12.76
CA GLY A 38 13.37 6.96 12.27
C GLY A 38 14.09 6.16 13.37
N ARG A 39 13.74 6.36 14.64
CA ARG A 39 14.28 5.57 15.76
C ARG A 39 13.51 4.27 15.88
N ILE A 40 14.21 3.19 16.22
CA ILE A 40 13.58 1.88 16.46
C ILE A 40 12.83 1.94 17.80
N LEU A 41 11.52 1.72 17.76
CA LEU A 41 10.67 1.63 18.95
C LEU A 41 10.64 0.22 19.52
N ARG A 42 10.51 -0.78 18.64
CA ARG A 42 10.42 -2.19 19.02
C ARG A 42 10.71 -3.09 17.83
N GLU A 43 11.09 -4.32 18.14
CA GLU A 43 11.31 -5.37 17.17
C GLU A 43 10.51 -6.60 17.58
N ILE A 44 9.69 -7.12 16.67
CA ILE A 44 8.82 -8.26 16.91
C ILE A 44 9.36 -9.44 16.10
N PRO A 45 9.85 -10.50 16.76
CA PRO A 45 10.24 -11.73 16.08
C PRO A 45 9.06 -12.33 15.31
N MET A 46 9.29 -12.72 14.06
CA MET A 46 8.29 -13.35 13.22
C MET A 46 8.45 -14.87 13.27
N HIS A 47 7.32 -15.56 13.35
CA HIS A 47 7.28 -17.02 13.40
C HIS A 47 7.19 -17.57 11.99
N SER A 48 8.07 -18.53 11.67
CA SER A 48 8.00 -19.26 10.41
C SER A 48 6.70 -20.03 10.31
N GLN A 49 6.07 -19.95 9.15
CA GLN A 49 4.85 -20.65 8.76
C GLN A 49 5.20 -21.72 7.71
N LYS A 50 4.19 -22.53 7.34
CA LYS A 50 4.32 -23.41 6.17
C LYS A 50 4.66 -22.57 4.92
N THR A 51 5.29 -23.21 3.92
CA THR A 51 5.62 -22.63 2.60
C THR A 51 6.58 -21.43 2.57
N GLY A 52 7.32 -21.18 3.66
CA GLY A 52 8.39 -20.17 3.70
C GLY A 52 7.94 -18.74 4.02
N TYR A 53 6.69 -18.60 4.47
CA TYR A 53 6.20 -17.35 5.04
C TYR A 53 6.63 -17.19 6.49
N TYR A 54 6.70 -15.95 6.93
CA TYR A 54 6.88 -15.54 8.31
C TYR A 54 5.75 -14.62 8.70
N GLN A 55 5.26 -14.74 9.94
CA GLN A 55 4.18 -13.91 10.45
C GLN A 55 4.44 -13.41 11.87
N ALA A 56 4.04 -12.17 12.14
CA ALA A 56 3.92 -11.62 13.48
C ALA A 56 2.62 -10.84 13.61
N PHE A 57 2.17 -10.68 14.85
CA PHE A 57 1.07 -9.78 15.19
C PHE A 57 1.57 -8.78 16.23
N ASP A 58 1.24 -7.50 16.02
CA ASP A 58 1.55 -6.44 16.97
C ASP A 58 0.25 -5.74 17.40
N PRO A 59 -0.20 -5.91 18.65
CA PRO A 59 -1.40 -5.24 19.16
C PRO A 59 -1.21 -3.74 19.38
N ALA A 60 0.04 -3.24 19.40
CA ALA A 60 0.33 -1.81 19.56
C ALA A 60 0.47 -1.08 18.21
N ALA A 61 0.42 -1.80 17.09
CA ALA A 61 0.46 -1.21 15.76
C ALA A 61 -0.95 -0.90 15.26
N GLY A 62 -1.03 0.13 14.43
CA GLY A 62 -2.25 0.54 13.71
C GLY A 62 -1.90 1.33 12.45
N PRO A 63 -2.90 1.84 11.73
CA PRO A 63 -2.68 2.70 10.56
C PRO A 63 -1.72 3.86 10.89
N GLY A 64 -0.79 4.16 9.97
CA GLY A 64 0.27 5.15 10.18
C GLY A 64 1.56 4.61 10.84
N THR A 65 1.54 3.38 11.38
CA THR A 65 2.74 2.75 11.95
C THR A 65 3.81 2.56 10.87
N LEU A 66 5.04 2.99 11.16
CA LEU A 66 6.20 2.84 10.27
C LEU A 66 6.95 1.55 10.60
N TYR A 67 7.28 0.75 9.59
CA TYR A 67 7.95 -0.53 9.78
C TYR A 67 8.90 -0.91 8.65
N LYS A 68 9.83 -1.82 8.96
CA LYS A 68 10.67 -2.56 7.99
C LYS A 68 10.79 -4.00 8.44
N TYR A 69 11.16 -4.90 7.54
CA TYR A 69 11.55 -6.26 7.93
C TYR A 69 13.04 -6.33 8.22
N ARG A 70 13.42 -7.09 9.25
CA ARG A 70 14.79 -7.52 9.49
C ARG A 70 14.94 -8.97 9.07
N LEU A 71 15.75 -9.21 8.04
CA LEU A 71 16.01 -10.53 7.45
C LEU A 71 17.48 -10.91 7.69
N ASP A 72 17.74 -11.86 8.58
CA ASP A 72 19.09 -12.27 8.99
C ASP A 72 20.02 -11.09 9.34
N GLY A 73 19.46 -10.06 10.00
CA GLY A 73 20.17 -8.85 10.43
C GLY A 73 20.02 -7.65 9.49
N GLN A 74 19.70 -7.86 8.21
CA GLN A 74 19.51 -6.78 7.24
C GLN A 74 18.12 -6.15 7.37
N ILE A 75 18.04 -4.82 7.49
CA ILE A 75 16.78 -4.08 7.52
C ILE A 75 16.39 -3.68 6.09
N VAL A 76 15.24 -4.13 5.62
CA VAL A 76 14.72 -3.88 4.27
C VAL A 76 13.27 -3.38 4.30
N PRO A 77 12.86 -2.51 3.37
CA PRO A 77 11.45 -2.15 3.21
C PRO A 77 10.60 -3.38 2.90
N ASP A 78 9.30 -3.28 3.13
CA ASP A 78 8.38 -4.31 2.66
C ASP A 78 8.22 -4.24 1.14
N ILE A 79 8.48 -5.35 0.46
CA ILE A 79 8.25 -5.50 -0.99
C ILE A 79 6.76 -5.47 -1.34
N ALA A 80 5.88 -5.77 -0.38
CA ALA A 80 4.43 -5.70 -0.50
C ALA A 80 3.86 -4.44 0.19
N SER A 81 4.70 -3.41 0.38
CA SER A 81 4.29 -2.16 1.02
C SER A 81 3.09 -1.56 0.32
N ARG A 82 2.16 -1.01 1.11
CA ARG A 82 1.00 -0.25 0.61
C ARG A 82 1.27 1.23 0.51
N PHE A 83 2.30 1.74 1.18
CA PHE A 83 2.70 3.13 1.12
C PHE A 83 4.13 3.34 1.64
N GLN A 84 4.93 4.10 0.88
CA GLN A 84 6.32 4.43 1.18
C GLN A 84 6.49 5.95 1.42
N PRO A 85 6.09 6.48 2.59
CA PRO A 85 6.08 7.93 2.83
C PRO A 85 7.45 8.61 2.74
N TYR A 86 8.54 7.85 2.87
CA TYR A 86 9.93 8.33 2.83
C TYR A 86 10.73 7.70 1.69
N GLY A 87 10.05 7.37 0.59
CA GLY A 87 10.63 6.76 -0.61
C GLY A 87 10.92 5.26 -0.47
N VAL A 88 11.34 4.65 -1.58
CA VAL A 88 11.48 3.18 -1.73
C VAL A 88 12.39 2.50 -0.70
N HIS A 89 13.37 3.22 -0.16
CA HIS A 89 14.28 2.71 0.86
C HIS A 89 13.85 3.06 2.29
N GLY A 90 12.83 3.91 2.44
CA GLY A 90 12.24 4.33 3.70
C GLY A 90 11.44 3.22 4.38
N PRO A 91 10.98 3.44 5.63
CA PRO A 91 10.05 2.52 6.26
C PRO A 91 8.70 2.54 5.54
N SER A 92 8.11 1.35 5.45
CA SER A 92 6.75 1.15 4.97
C SER A 92 5.75 1.60 6.01
N GLN A 93 4.60 2.08 5.57
CA GLN A 93 3.53 2.53 6.46
C GLN A 93 2.34 1.58 6.40
N VAL A 94 1.78 1.26 7.57
CA VAL A 94 0.52 0.51 7.66
C VAL A 94 -0.62 1.38 7.14
N VAL A 95 -1.40 0.85 6.20
CA VAL A 95 -2.57 1.51 5.61
C VAL A 95 -3.83 0.72 5.95
N ASP A 96 -4.88 1.40 6.37
CA ASP A 96 -6.23 0.83 6.47
C ASP A 96 -6.98 1.04 5.16
N ALA A 97 -7.14 -0.02 4.38
CA ALA A 97 -7.84 0.00 3.10
C ALA A 97 -9.36 0.27 3.24
N HIS A 98 -9.93 0.11 4.44
CA HIS A 98 -11.35 0.32 4.72
C HIS A 98 -11.65 1.70 5.28
N SER A 99 -10.63 2.51 5.55
CA SER A 99 -10.80 3.86 6.11
C SER A 99 -11.48 4.85 5.15
N PHE A 100 -11.44 4.58 3.84
CA PHE A 100 -12.05 5.45 2.84
C PHE A 100 -13.54 5.14 2.67
N CYS A 101 -14.39 6.15 2.88
CA CYS A 101 -15.83 6.08 2.66
C CYS A 101 -16.16 6.22 1.17
N TRP A 102 -16.23 5.09 0.47
CA TRP A 102 -16.64 5.04 -0.94
C TRP A 102 -18.07 5.54 -1.15
N THR A 103 -18.28 6.35 -2.18
CA THR A 103 -19.59 6.93 -2.56
C THR A 103 -20.04 6.50 -3.96
N ASP A 104 -19.38 5.52 -4.56
CA ASP A 104 -19.49 5.12 -5.96
C ASP A 104 -20.18 3.75 -6.14
N SER A 105 -20.97 3.31 -5.16
CA SER A 105 -21.64 2.00 -5.19
C SER A 105 -22.59 1.81 -6.39
N GLY A 106 -23.04 2.90 -7.02
CA GLY A 106 -23.86 2.89 -8.24
C GLY A 106 -23.07 3.06 -9.54
N TRP A 107 -21.74 3.12 -9.48
CA TRP A 107 -20.90 3.27 -10.66
C TRP A 107 -20.93 2.00 -11.51
N ASN A 108 -21.11 2.19 -12.82
CA ASN A 108 -21.07 1.12 -13.81
C ASN A 108 -19.94 1.41 -14.80
N ARG A 109 -19.07 0.43 -14.99
CA ARG A 109 -17.99 0.50 -15.97
C ARG A 109 -18.57 0.54 -17.40
N PRO A 110 -18.13 1.43 -18.29
CA PRO A 110 -18.48 1.37 -19.71
C PRO A 110 -18.04 0.07 -20.38
N GLN A 111 -18.70 -0.34 -21.47
CA GLN A 111 -18.27 -1.52 -22.21
C GLN A 111 -16.89 -1.28 -22.84
N LEU A 112 -16.11 -2.34 -23.02
CA LEU A 112 -14.77 -2.24 -23.62
C LEU A 112 -14.81 -1.58 -25.01
N SER A 113 -15.84 -1.89 -25.80
CA SER A 113 -16.07 -1.31 -27.14
C SER A 113 -16.48 0.17 -27.12
N GLU A 114 -16.80 0.72 -25.95
CA GLU A 114 -17.24 2.10 -25.77
C GLU A 114 -16.15 2.99 -25.14
N LEU A 115 -14.97 2.43 -24.82
CA LEU A 115 -13.91 3.19 -24.15
C LEU A 115 -13.27 4.21 -25.07
N LEU A 116 -13.28 5.46 -24.62
CA LEU A 116 -12.48 6.57 -25.10
C LEU A 116 -11.44 6.87 -24.02
N ILE A 117 -10.27 6.24 -24.18
CA ILE A 117 -9.20 6.23 -23.19
C ILE A 117 -8.31 7.46 -23.36
N TYR A 118 -7.96 8.10 -22.26
CA TYR A 118 -6.95 9.14 -22.19
C TYR A 118 -5.80 8.69 -21.28
N GLU A 119 -4.62 8.44 -21.86
CA GLU A 119 -3.41 8.13 -21.10
C GLU A 119 -2.87 9.40 -20.44
N LEU A 120 -2.56 9.33 -19.15
CA LEU A 120 -2.24 10.47 -18.30
C LEU A 120 -1.04 10.18 -17.40
N HIS A 121 -0.07 11.08 -17.42
CA HIS A 121 1.05 11.09 -16.48
C HIS A 121 0.75 12.01 -15.29
N VAL A 122 0.72 11.45 -14.07
CA VAL A 122 0.27 12.17 -12.87
C VAL A 122 1.12 13.42 -12.61
N GLY A 123 2.45 13.27 -12.71
CA GLY A 123 3.40 14.34 -12.38
C GLY A 123 3.50 15.48 -13.39
N THR A 124 2.86 15.39 -14.56
CA THR A 124 2.98 16.41 -15.62
C THR A 124 1.63 16.90 -16.16
N PHE A 125 0.54 16.21 -15.88
CA PHE A 125 -0.79 16.61 -16.36
C PHE A 125 -1.28 17.94 -15.76
N THR A 126 -0.86 18.25 -14.53
CA THR A 126 -1.12 19.53 -13.86
C THR A 126 0.19 20.10 -13.30
N PRO A 127 0.32 21.43 -13.13
CA PRO A 127 1.49 22.03 -12.48
C PRO A 127 1.79 21.45 -11.09
N GLU A 128 0.76 21.07 -10.33
CA GLU A 128 0.89 20.47 -9.01
C GLU A 128 1.39 19.03 -9.06
N GLY A 129 1.11 18.29 -10.14
CA GLY A 129 1.57 16.91 -10.32
C GLY A 129 0.97 15.90 -9.34
N THR A 130 -0.29 16.07 -8.93
CA THR A 130 -0.94 15.22 -7.91
C THR A 130 -2.29 14.64 -8.35
N PHE A 131 -2.72 13.55 -7.71
CA PHE A 131 -4.06 12.96 -7.91
C PHE A 131 -5.20 13.95 -7.65
N ALA A 132 -5.07 14.79 -6.61
CA ALA A 132 -6.09 15.79 -6.26
C ALA A 132 -6.23 16.85 -7.35
N ALA A 133 -5.12 17.29 -7.93
CA ALA A 133 -5.14 18.27 -9.03
C ALA A 133 -5.77 17.68 -10.30
N ILE A 134 -5.52 16.39 -10.61
CA ILE A 134 -6.21 15.69 -11.71
C ILE A 134 -7.73 15.69 -11.52
N ALA A 135 -8.21 15.42 -10.31
CA ALA A 135 -9.65 15.34 -10.04
C ALA A 135 -10.40 16.64 -10.38
N SER A 136 -9.76 17.80 -10.20
CA SER A 136 -10.31 19.11 -10.60
C SER A 136 -10.49 19.29 -12.12
N ARG A 137 -9.92 18.38 -12.94
CA ARG A 137 -10.01 18.40 -14.41
C ARG A 137 -11.02 17.39 -14.97
N PHE A 138 -11.72 16.63 -14.13
CA PHE A 138 -12.68 15.62 -14.59
C PHE A 138 -13.80 16.20 -15.45
N ASP A 139 -14.33 17.38 -15.13
CA ASP A 139 -15.35 18.04 -15.96
C ASP A 139 -14.84 18.35 -17.37
N HIS A 140 -13.58 18.77 -17.48
CA HIS A 140 -12.96 19.02 -18.79
C HIS A 140 -12.79 17.73 -19.58
N LEU A 141 -12.24 16.68 -18.98
CA LEU A 141 -12.06 15.37 -19.64
C LEU A 141 -13.40 14.82 -20.13
N LYS A 142 -14.45 14.94 -19.30
CA LYS A 142 -15.80 14.55 -19.67
C LYS A 142 -16.36 15.39 -20.82
N SER A 143 -16.09 16.70 -20.86
CA SER A 143 -16.58 17.60 -21.92
C SER A 143 -16.03 17.26 -23.31
N VAL A 144 -14.83 16.68 -23.38
CA VAL A 144 -14.21 16.24 -24.64
C VAL A 144 -14.53 14.77 -24.97
N GLY A 145 -15.40 14.13 -24.19
CA GLY A 145 -15.91 12.78 -24.44
C GLY A 145 -15.07 11.64 -23.86
N ILE A 146 -14.01 11.94 -23.11
CA ILE A 146 -13.22 10.89 -22.42
C ILE A 146 -14.07 10.25 -21.33
N ASN A 147 -14.05 8.91 -21.30
CA ASN A 147 -14.80 8.12 -20.32
C ASN A 147 -13.92 7.10 -19.56
N ALA A 148 -12.63 7.02 -19.88
CA ALA A 148 -11.65 6.24 -19.16
C ALA A 148 -10.31 6.97 -19.10
N ILE A 149 -9.69 6.98 -17.92
CA ILE A 149 -8.34 7.50 -17.71
C ILE A 149 -7.42 6.30 -17.54
N GLU A 150 -6.36 6.24 -18.34
CA GLU A 150 -5.26 5.31 -18.17
C GLU A 150 -4.11 6.04 -17.49
N LEU A 151 -3.86 5.74 -16.22
CA LEU A 151 -2.72 6.33 -15.52
C LEU A 151 -1.44 5.61 -15.92
N MET A 152 -0.40 6.37 -16.28
CA MET A 152 0.96 5.85 -16.29
C MET A 152 1.35 5.29 -14.91
N PRO A 153 2.38 4.41 -14.80
CA PRO A 153 2.70 3.72 -13.55
C PRO A 153 2.82 4.64 -12.33
N VAL A 154 2.20 4.21 -11.22
CA VAL A 154 2.16 4.94 -9.93
C VAL A 154 2.79 4.15 -8.78
N ALA A 155 3.44 3.01 -9.09
CA ALA A 155 4.18 2.26 -8.10
C ALA A 155 5.53 2.94 -7.82
N ASP A 156 5.91 3.00 -6.54
CA ASP A 156 7.24 3.41 -6.09
C ASP A 156 8.27 2.29 -6.32
#